data_AF-A0A3D2R5S7-F1
#
_entry.id   AF-A0A3D2R5S7-F1
#
_cell.length_a   1.000
_cell.length_b   1.000
_cell.length_c   1.000
_cell.angle_alpha   90.00
_cell.angle_beta   90.00
_cell.angle_gamma   90.00
#
_symmetry.space_group_name_H-M   'P 1'
#
loop_
_entity.id
_entity.type
_entity.pdbx_description
1 polymer ?
#
loop_
_entity_poly.entity_id
_entity_poly.type
_entity_poly.pdbx_seq_one_letter_code
_entity_poly.pdbx_strand_id
1 'polypeptide(L)' 'MKQYHDLVRHVLEHGAVKEDRTGTGTKSVFGYQ' A
#
# COMPACT_ATOMS: atom_id res chain seq x y z
N MET A 1 -5.46 16.83 2.28
CA MET A 1 -5.97 15.55 2.82
C MET A 1 -6.55 14.62 1.75
N LYS A 2 -7.34 15.07 0.76
CA LYS A 2 -7.90 14.19 -0.29
C LYS A 2 -6.88 13.24 -0.95
N GLN A 3 -5.76 13.75 -1.46
CA GLN A 3 -4.73 12.95 -2.13
C GLN A 3 -4.13 11.84 -1.25
N TYR A 4 -3.97 12.09 0.06
CA TYR A 4 -3.52 11.06 1.01
C TYR A 4 -4.58 9.96 1.19
N HIS A 5 -5.86 10.33 1.29
CA HIS A 5 -6.94 9.34 1.41
C HIS A 5 -7.08 8.52 0.12
N ASP A 6 -6.88 9.15 -1.04
CA ASP A 6 -6.90 8.47 -2.34
C ASP A 6 -5.72 7.50 -2.48
N LEU A 7 -4.52 7.91 -2.03
CA LEU A 7 -3.37 7.01 -1.94
C LEU A 7 -3.65 5.81 -1.02
N VAL A 8 -4.20 6.05 0.17
CA VAL A 8 -4.52 4.96 1.12
C VAL A 8 -5.54 3.99 0.53
N ARG A 9 -6.58 4.49 -0.12
CA ARG A 9 -7.56 3.64 -0.84
C ARG A 9 -6.88 2.85 -1.95
N HIS A 10 -6.01 3.48 -2.73
CA HIS A 10 -5.30 2.82 -3.80
C HIS A 10 -4.39 1.69 -3.28
N VAL A 11 -3.67 1.90 -2.17
CA VAL A 11 -2.87 0.85 -1.50
C VAL A 11 -3.76 -0.30 -1.02
N LEU A 12 -4.92 0.00 -0.45
CA LEU A 12 -5.85 -1.01 0.06
C LEU A 12 -6.55 -1.81 -1.04
N GLU A 13 -6.78 -1.25 -2.21
CA GLU A 13 -7.44 -1.94 -3.32
C GLU A 13 -6.44 -2.68 -4.22
N HIS A 14 -5.35 -1.99 -4.60
CA HIS A 14 -4.44 -2.44 -5.67
C HIS A 14 -3.07 -2.89 -5.16
N GLY A 15 -2.78 -2.73 -3.87
CA GLY A 15 -1.48 -3.13 -3.32
C GLY A 15 -1.25 -4.64 -3.32
N ALA A 16 0.00 -5.04 -3.55
CA ALA A 16 0.42 -6.43 -3.44
C ALA A 16 0.76 -6.75 -1.97
N VAL A 17 0.34 -7.93 -1.50
CA VAL A 17 0.73 -8.44 -0.19
C VAL A 17 2.17 -8.94 -0.27
N LYS A 18 3.02 -8.43 0.62
CA LYS A 18 4.42 -8.84 0.76
C LYS A 18 4.74 -9.03 2.23
N GLU A 19 5.49 -10.08 2.51
CA GLU A 19 6.01 -10.34 3.85
C GLU A 19 7.35 -9.63 4.02
N ASP A 20 7.53 -8.96 5.16
CA ASP A 20 8.79 -8.33 5.49
C ASP A 20 9.79 -9.34 6.11
N ARG A 21 10.99 -8.87 6.42
CA ARG A 21 12.07 -9.73 6.97
C ARG A 21 11.75 -10.29 8.36
N THR A 22 10.73 -9.76 9.04
CA THR A 22 10.29 -10.19 10.37
C THR A 22 9.08 -11.12 10.33
N GLY A 23 8.55 -11.41 9.14
CA GLY A 23 7.32 -12.18 8.98
C GLY A 23 6.05 -11.34 9.05
N THR A 24 6.17 -10.02 9.12
CA THR A 24 5.01 -9.12 9.16
C THR A 24 4.55 -8.79 7.74
N GLY A 25 3.29 -9.07 7.45
CA GLY A 25 2.67 -8.78 6.16
C GLY A 25 2.42 -7.28 5.95
N THR A 26 2.73 -6.79 4.76
CA THR A 26 2.48 -5.43 4.30
C THR A 26 1.72 -5.45 2.97
N LYS A 27 0.90 -4.43 2.71
CA LYS A 27 0.27 -4.20 1.41
C LYS A 27 0.91 -2.96 0.79
N SER A 28 1.51 -3.12 -0.39
CA SER A 28 2.33 -2.06 -1.00
C SER A 28 2.04 -1.88 -2.50
N VAL A 29 2.15 -0.63 -2.97
CA VAL A 29 2.06 -0.23 -4.39
C VAL A 29 3.36 0.47 -4.77
N PHE A 30 3.77 0.35 -6.03
CA PHE A 30 4.98 1.02 -6.55
C PHE A 30 4.57 2.09 -7.57
N GLY A 31 5.13 3.30 -7.45
CA GLY A 31 4.99 4.36 -8.45
C GLY A 31 3.68 5.17 -8.42
N TYR A 32 3.11 5.47 -7.25
CA TYR A 32 1.95 6.36 -7.12
C TYR A 32 2.38 7.83 -6.95
N GLN A 33 1.71 8.78 -7.61
CA GLN A 33 2.00 10.23 -7.58
C GLN A 33 0.73 11.06 -7.35
#